data_AF-A0A7Y5EU66-F1
#
_entry.id   AF-A0A7Y5EU66-F1
#
_cell.length_a   1.000
_cell.length_b   1.000
_cell.length_c   1.000
_cell.angle_alpha   90.00
_cell.angle_beta   90.00
_cell.angle_gamma   90.00
#
_symmetry.space_group_name_H-M   'P 1'
#
loop_
_entity.id
_entity.type
_entity.pdbx_description
1 polymer ?
#
loop_
_entity_poly.entity_id
_entity_poly.type
_entity_poly.pdbx_seq_one_letter_code
_entity_poly.pdbx_strand_id
1 'polypeptide(L)'
;MLTMAMNLTMQNAVVNQRSAQSADQPPLAVLLEFAETKVRYWLRSKYSHMLSYDDMEDVWAEVRIAVMRFQKPDAAEDWRPCFVGFLKQVTGRVFHRFVSKQSRCSSLEDIPYEPASEECDPTDNIETDLIERLAEEMAAIPALHAAALLLQLDSDVSERILMHGGPELVAQLGLPAVALVEACRRGPLSDAEIGALYQTTGRAVIAARQNARRRLRRKFEAYQ
;
A
#
# COMPACT_ATOMS: atom_id res chain seq x y z
N MET A 1 17.49 14.77 -47.71
CA MET A 1 17.39 13.38 -47.22
C MET A 1 18.47 13.10 -46.17
N LEU A 2 18.41 13.76 -45.00
CA LEU A 2 19.43 13.61 -43.95
C LEU A 2 18.85 13.61 -42.52
N THR A 3 17.54 13.70 -42.36
CA THR A 3 16.88 13.83 -41.05
C THR A 3 16.26 12.53 -40.53
N MET A 4 16.26 11.44 -41.32
CA MET A 4 15.69 10.15 -40.91
C MET A 4 16.71 9.17 -40.29
N ALA A 5 18.01 9.44 -40.40
CA ALA A 5 19.04 8.54 -39.86
C ALA A 5 19.34 8.74 -38.37
N MET A 6 18.95 9.87 -37.75
CA MET A 6 19.23 10.14 -36.33
C MET A 6 18.18 9.59 -35.35
N ASN A 7 16.99 9.22 -35.81
CA ASN A 7 15.92 8.71 -34.93
C ASN A 7 16.01 7.21 -34.65
N LEU A 8 16.70 6.44 -35.49
CA LEU A 8 16.90 5.00 -35.27
C LEU A 8 18.02 4.70 -34.25
N THR A 9 18.94 5.63 -34.03
CA THR A 9 20.04 5.47 -33.07
C THR A 9 19.61 5.73 -31.63
N MET A 10 18.58 6.56 -31.40
CA MET A 10 18.09 6.84 -30.03
C MET A 10 17.04 5.84 -29.52
N GLN A 11 16.27 5.19 -30.40
CA GLN A 11 15.32 4.17 -29.93
C GLN A 11 15.99 2.83 -29.55
N ASN A 12 17.16 2.52 -30.13
CA ASN A 12 17.97 1.39 -29.70
C ASN A 12 18.74 1.64 -28.38
N ALA A 13 18.82 2.89 -27.91
CA ALA A 13 19.48 3.22 -26.65
C ALA A 13 18.57 3.03 -25.42
N VAL A 14 17.25 3.16 -25.59
CA VAL A 14 16.29 3.07 -24.47
C VAL A 14 15.83 1.63 -24.24
N VAL A 15 15.82 0.78 -25.28
CA VAL A 15 15.41 -0.63 -25.17
C VAL A 15 16.53 -1.54 -24.64
N ASN A 16 17.79 -1.09 -24.69
CA ASN A 16 18.94 -1.86 -24.18
C ASN A 16 19.32 -1.58 -22.71
N GLN A 17 18.61 -0.70 -21.99
CA GLN A 17 18.92 -0.39 -20.58
C GLN A 17 18.37 -1.41 -19.56
N ARG A 18 17.63 -2.44 -19.98
CA ARG A 18 17.16 -3.52 -19.10
C ARG A 18 18.03 -4.78 -19.12
N SER A 19 19.15 -4.76 -19.83
CA SER A 19 20.00 -5.95 -20.04
C SER A 19 21.49 -5.68 -19.79
N ALA A 20 21.79 -4.85 -18.80
CA ALA A 20 23.10 -4.82 -18.18
C ALA A 20 22.93 -5.04 -16.68
N GLN A 21 22.66 -6.29 -16.27
CA GLN A 21 23.25 -6.73 -15.02
C GLN A 21 24.74 -6.48 -15.18
N SER A 22 25.27 -5.47 -14.49
CA SER A 22 26.70 -5.23 -14.37
C SER A 22 27.34 -6.60 -14.14
N ALA A 23 28.27 -7.03 -15.00
CA ALA A 23 28.89 -8.35 -14.97
C ALA A 23 29.55 -8.70 -13.62
N ASP A 24 29.58 -7.73 -12.72
CA ASP A 24 30.23 -7.73 -11.42
C ASP A 24 29.23 -7.65 -10.24
N GLN A 25 27.92 -7.54 -10.50
CA GLN A 25 26.88 -7.69 -9.48
C GLN A 25 26.45 -9.17 -9.42
N PRO A 26 26.48 -9.80 -8.23
CA PRO A 26 26.12 -11.21 -8.11
C PRO A 26 24.63 -11.41 -8.39
N PRO A 27 24.22 -12.65 -8.73
CA PRO A 27 22.82 -12.98 -8.96
C PRO A 27 21.94 -12.55 -7.78
N LEU A 28 20.70 -12.16 -8.07
CA LEU A 28 19.74 -11.70 -7.05
C LEU A 28 19.58 -12.71 -5.90
N ALA A 29 19.60 -14.02 -6.20
CA ALA A 29 19.53 -15.07 -5.18
C ALA A 29 20.68 -14.95 -4.14
N VAL A 30 21.90 -14.69 -4.60
CA VAL A 30 23.09 -14.52 -3.74
C VAL A 30 22.97 -13.25 -2.90
N LEU A 31 22.46 -12.16 -3.49
CA LEU A 31 22.20 -10.92 -2.75
C LEU A 31 21.15 -11.12 -1.66
N LEU A 32 20.09 -11.86 -1.95
CA LEU A 32 19.00 -12.14 -1.02
C LEU A 32 19.46 -13.02 0.14
N GLU A 33 20.18 -14.11 -0.14
CA GLU A 33 20.72 -15.01 0.90
C GLU A 33 21.71 -14.28 1.81
N PHE A 34 22.60 -13.47 1.21
CA PHE A 34 23.54 -12.65 1.96
C PHE A 34 22.82 -11.62 2.83
N ALA A 35 21.82 -10.94 2.27
CA ALA A 35 21.03 -9.96 2.98
C ALA A 35 20.25 -10.60 4.14
N GLU A 36 19.59 -11.73 3.91
CA GLU A 36 18.82 -12.43 4.93
C GLU A 36 19.68 -12.76 6.16
N THR A 37 20.84 -13.37 5.91
CA THR A 37 21.79 -13.74 6.95
C THR A 37 22.24 -12.52 7.76
N LYS A 38 22.57 -11.41 7.09
CA LYS A 38 23.07 -10.19 7.75
C LYS A 38 21.98 -9.43 8.48
N VAL A 39 20.81 -9.28 7.87
CA VAL A 39 19.68 -8.54 8.44
C VAL A 39 19.15 -9.27 9.65
N ARG A 40 18.90 -10.58 9.56
CA ARG A 40 18.45 -11.39 10.71
C ARG A 40 19.47 -11.34 11.86
N TYR A 41 20.76 -11.43 11.56
CA TYR A 41 21.80 -11.28 12.58
C TYR A 41 21.77 -9.88 13.23
N TRP A 42 21.63 -8.80 12.47
CA TRP A 42 21.54 -7.45 13.01
C TRP A 42 20.27 -7.20 13.82
N LEU A 43 19.11 -7.67 13.35
CA LEU A 43 17.86 -7.56 14.07
C LEU A 43 17.93 -8.31 15.41
N ARG A 44 18.41 -9.56 15.41
CA ARG A 44 18.57 -10.35 16.64
C ARG A 44 19.62 -9.77 17.59
N SER A 45 20.74 -9.26 17.08
CA SER A 45 21.82 -8.75 17.94
C SER A 45 21.56 -7.36 18.51
N LYS A 46 20.86 -6.49 17.77
CA LYS A 46 20.64 -5.09 18.17
C LYS A 46 19.24 -4.80 18.69
N TYR A 47 18.24 -5.56 18.26
CA TYR A 47 16.83 -5.21 18.43
C TYR A 47 15.97 -6.38 18.94
N SER A 48 16.57 -7.50 19.37
CA SER A 48 15.84 -8.67 19.91
C SER A 48 15.00 -8.38 21.14
N HIS A 49 15.32 -7.32 21.88
CA HIS A 49 14.55 -6.87 23.05
C HIS A 49 13.41 -5.92 22.69
N MET A 50 13.30 -5.51 21.42
CA MET A 50 12.28 -4.56 20.94
C MET A 50 11.36 -5.15 19.87
N LEU A 51 11.70 -6.31 19.32
CA LEU A 51 10.98 -6.94 18.21
C LEU A 51 10.65 -8.38 18.56
N SER A 52 9.39 -8.77 18.34
CA SER A 52 9.00 -10.17 18.31
C SER A 52 9.63 -10.89 17.09
N TYR A 53 9.50 -12.22 17.04
CA TYR A 53 9.91 -12.98 15.86
C TYR A 53 9.16 -12.53 14.60
N ASP A 54 7.86 -12.29 14.72
CA ASP A 54 7.02 -11.88 13.59
C ASP A 54 7.36 -10.45 13.13
N ASP A 55 7.64 -9.54 14.08
CA ASP A 55 8.11 -8.18 13.75
C ASP A 55 9.43 -8.21 12.98
N MET A 56 10.33 -9.14 13.32
CA MET A 56 11.58 -9.33 12.60
C MET A 56 11.36 -9.83 11.17
N GLU A 57 10.36 -10.68 10.95
CA GLU A 57 9.99 -11.16 9.61
C GLU A 57 9.34 -10.06 8.76
N ASP A 58 8.52 -9.20 9.36
CA ASP A 58 7.93 -8.04 8.68
C ASP A 58 8.99 -7.03 8.24
N VAL A 59 9.92 -6.70 9.14
CA VAL A 59 11.07 -5.84 8.81
C VAL A 59 11.90 -6.48 7.71
N TRP A 60 12.11 -7.80 7.73
CA TRP A 60 12.80 -8.51 6.68
C TRP A 60 12.07 -8.46 5.33
N ALA A 61 10.74 -8.62 5.31
CA ALA A 61 9.94 -8.54 4.09
C ALA A 61 10.09 -7.18 3.38
N GLU A 62 10.07 -6.08 4.12
CA GLU A 62 10.31 -4.74 3.56
C GLU A 62 11.76 -4.57 3.04
N VAL A 63 12.75 -5.07 3.79
CA VAL A 63 14.16 -5.03 3.36
C VAL A 63 14.37 -5.85 2.09
N ARG A 64 13.73 -7.02 1.96
CA ARG A 64 13.77 -7.88 0.78
C ARG A 64 13.32 -7.13 -0.48
N ILE A 65 12.25 -6.33 -0.39
CA ILE A 65 11.78 -5.49 -1.50
C ILE A 65 12.82 -4.46 -1.92
N ALA A 66 13.53 -3.88 -0.96
CA ALA A 66 14.61 -2.93 -1.25
C ALA A 66 15.82 -3.61 -1.92
N VAL A 67 16.18 -4.83 -1.48
CA VAL A 67 17.27 -5.62 -2.09
C VAL A 67 16.99 -5.93 -3.56
N MET A 68 15.74 -6.24 -3.91
CA MET A 68 15.35 -6.45 -5.32
C MET A 68 15.58 -5.22 -6.22
N ARG A 69 15.72 -4.04 -5.62
CA ARG A 69 15.95 -2.77 -6.32
C ARG A 69 17.40 -2.28 -6.21
N PHE A 70 18.28 -3.04 -5.55
CA PHE A 70 19.67 -2.65 -5.39
C PHE A 70 20.41 -2.71 -6.73
N GLN A 71 21.11 -1.62 -7.02
CA GLN A 71 22.02 -1.52 -8.16
C GLN A 71 23.38 -1.08 -7.64
N LYS A 72 24.44 -1.81 -8.02
CA LYS A 72 25.82 -1.38 -7.73
C LYS A 72 26.06 -0.03 -8.41
N PRO A 73 26.57 1.00 -7.70
CA PRO A 73 26.98 2.24 -8.33
C PRO A 73 28.06 2.00 -9.39
N ASP A 74 27.96 2.65 -10.55
CA ASP A 74 28.89 2.46 -11.68
C ASP A 74 30.36 2.78 -11.31
N ALA A 75 30.57 3.69 -10.37
CA ALA A 75 31.88 4.10 -9.89
C ALA A 75 32.48 3.18 -8.80
N ALA A 76 31.72 2.18 -8.32
CA ALA A 76 32.18 1.29 -7.27
C ALA A 76 32.92 0.08 -7.85
N GLU A 77 34.10 -0.22 -7.33
CA GLU A 77 34.88 -1.39 -7.74
C GLU A 77 34.26 -2.69 -7.19
N ASP A 78 33.81 -2.73 -5.94
CA ASP A 78 33.18 -3.90 -5.30
C ASP A 78 31.73 -3.62 -4.90
N TRP A 79 30.83 -4.56 -5.22
CA TRP A 79 29.41 -4.47 -4.84
C TRP A 79 29.22 -4.63 -3.33
N ARG A 80 30.08 -5.41 -2.66
CA ARG A 80 29.82 -5.91 -1.31
C ARG A 80 29.84 -4.81 -0.25
N PRO A 81 30.80 -3.87 -0.19
CA PRO A 81 30.78 -2.76 0.76
C PRO A 81 29.57 -1.83 0.53
N CYS A 82 29.26 -1.54 -0.73
CA CYS A 82 28.09 -0.75 -1.12
C CYS A 82 26.79 -1.42 -0.67
N PHE A 83 26.68 -2.72 -0.88
CA PHE A 83 25.52 -3.51 -0.49
C PHE A 83 25.36 -3.60 1.02
N VAL A 84 26.45 -3.81 1.77
CA VAL A 84 26.42 -3.80 3.24
C VAL A 84 26.00 -2.43 3.78
N GLY A 85 26.52 -1.34 3.21
CA GLY A 85 26.12 0.03 3.57
C GLY A 85 24.64 0.29 3.29
N PHE A 86 24.19 -0.10 2.10
CA PHE A 86 22.79 -0.05 1.69
C PHE A 86 21.89 -0.84 2.66
N LEU A 87 22.24 -2.09 2.97
CA LEU A 87 21.47 -2.94 3.88
C LEU A 87 21.35 -2.32 5.27
N LYS A 88 22.44 -1.76 5.83
CA LYS A 88 22.39 -1.07 7.13
C LYS A 88 21.42 0.12 7.09
N GLN A 89 21.49 0.93 6.04
CA GLN A 89 20.65 2.11 5.90
C GLN A 89 19.17 1.75 5.74
N VAL A 90 18.87 0.77 4.89
CA VAL A 90 17.49 0.31 4.66
C VAL A 90 16.94 -0.36 5.92
N THR A 91 17.69 -1.29 6.52
CA THR A 91 17.26 -1.99 7.75
C THR A 91 16.97 -0.99 8.86
N GLY A 92 17.87 -0.02 9.09
CA GLY A 92 17.64 1.03 10.09
C GLY A 92 16.42 1.90 9.79
N ARG A 93 16.19 2.25 8.52
CA ARG A 93 15.02 3.04 8.11
C ARG A 93 13.71 2.28 8.31
N VAL A 94 13.67 1.02 7.88
CA VAL A 94 12.50 0.14 8.04
C VAL A 94 12.21 -0.07 9.53
N PHE A 95 13.24 -0.41 10.32
CA PHE A 95 13.13 -0.54 11.76
C PHE A 95 12.58 0.73 12.45
N HIS A 96 13.17 1.90 12.18
CA HIS A 96 12.67 3.15 12.77
C HIS A 96 11.22 3.44 12.38
N ARG A 97 10.84 3.14 11.14
CA ARG A 97 9.46 3.28 10.68
C ARG A 97 8.54 2.30 11.41
N PHE A 98 8.99 1.07 11.63
CA PHE A 98 8.27 0.04 12.38
C PHE A 98 8.04 0.47 13.83
N VAL A 99 9.10 0.84 14.56
CA VAL A 99 9.00 1.34 15.94
C VAL A 99 8.17 2.63 16.04
N SER A 100 8.25 3.51 15.05
CA SER A 100 7.43 4.73 15.01
C SER A 100 5.94 4.46 14.78
N LYS A 101 5.59 3.33 14.14
CA LYS A 101 4.21 2.85 14.02
C LYS A 101 3.78 2.13 15.29
N GLN A 102 4.64 1.26 15.83
CA GLN A 102 4.38 0.51 17.05
C GLN A 102 4.19 1.43 18.25
N SER A 103 4.98 2.49 18.40
CA SER A 103 4.78 3.52 19.45
C SER A 103 3.48 4.34 19.30
N ARG A 104 2.75 4.19 18.18
CA ARG A 104 1.42 4.77 17.96
C ARG A 104 0.28 3.75 18.14
N CYS A 105 0.61 2.48 18.37
CA CYS A 105 -0.33 1.39 18.59
C CYS A 105 -0.08 0.84 20.01
N SER A 106 -1.05 0.92 20.91
CA SER A 106 -0.90 0.39 22.27
C SER A 106 -0.52 -1.10 22.25
N SER A 107 0.36 -1.52 23.17
CA SER A 107 0.80 -2.91 23.29
C SER A 107 -0.39 -3.83 23.60
N LEU A 108 -0.52 -4.93 22.84
CA LEU A 108 -1.50 -6.00 23.07
C LEU A 108 -1.17 -6.86 24.31
N GLU A 109 0.02 -6.72 24.89
CA GLU A 109 0.52 -7.57 25.99
C GLU A 109 -0.08 -7.23 27.37
N ASP A 110 -0.84 -6.13 27.50
CA ASP A 110 -1.55 -5.76 28.73
C ASP A 110 -3.03 -6.23 28.75
N ILE A 111 -3.47 -6.96 27.73
CA ILE A 111 -4.84 -7.47 27.65
C ILE A 111 -4.86 -8.88 28.28
N PRO A 112 -5.64 -9.12 29.35
CA PRO A 112 -5.78 -10.44 29.92
C PRO A 112 -6.27 -11.42 28.83
N TYR A 113 -5.58 -12.54 28.65
CA TYR A 113 -6.02 -13.61 27.78
C TYR A 113 -7.27 -14.26 28.39
N GLU A 114 -8.45 -13.87 27.93
CA GLU A 114 -9.69 -14.61 28.17
C GLU A 114 -9.91 -15.62 27.03
N PRO A 115 -10.20 -16.90 27.34
CA PRO A 115 -10.53 -17.87 26.31
C PRO A 115 -11.82 -17.41 25.61
N ALA A 116 -11.75 -17.30 24.28
CA ALA A 116 -12.83 -16.80 23.44
C ALA A 116 -14.18 -17.42 23.83
N SER A 117 -15.03 -16.62 24.48
CA SER A 117 -16.46 -16.87 24.49
C SER A 117 -16.99 -16.62 23.08
N GLU A 118 -17.95 -17.42 22.64
CA GLU A 118 -18.70 -17.21 21.38
C GLU A 118 -19.62 -15.97 21.47
N GLU A 119 -19.15 -14.88 22.06
CA GLU A 119 -19.82 -13.59 22.08
C GLU A 119 -19.11 -12.66 21.10
N CYS A 120 -19.89 -12.12 20.16
CA CYS A 120 -19.48 -11.23 19.08
C CYS A 120 -18.41 -10.22 19.55
N ASP A 121 -17.31 -10.15 18.81
CA ASP A 121 -16.15 -9.34 19.13
C ASP A 121 -16.54 -7.85 19.29
N PRO A 122 -16.25 -7.18 20.42
CA PRO A 122 -16.49 -5.75 20.55
C PRO A 122 -15.67 -4.90 19.56
N THR A 123 -14.59 -5.43 18.97
CA THR A 123 -13.89 -4.78 17.85
C THR A 123 -14.61 -4.92 16.51
N ASP A 124 -15.39 -6.00 16.29
CA ASP A 124 -16.33 -6.07 15.17
C ASP A 124 -17.37 -4.94 15.27
N ASN A 125 -17.82 -4.60 16.48
CA ASN A 125 -18.74 -3.48 16.69
C ASN A 125 -18.10 -2.11 16.38
N ILE A 126 -16.82 -1.89 16.76
CA ILE A 126 -16.12 -0.63 16.45
C ILE A 126 -15.85 -0.50 14.94
N GLU A 127 -15.45 -1.58 14.27
CA GLU A 127 -15.29 -1.59 12.81
C GLU A 127 -16.62 -1.41 12.09
N THR A 128 -17.69 -2.02 12.60
CA THR A 128 -19.04 -1.91 12.04
C THR A 128 -19.59 -0.49 12.21
N ASP A 129 -19.47 0.10 13.40
CA ASP A 129 -19.86 1.50 13.67
C ASP A 129 -19.11 2.50 12.77
N LEU A 130 -17.81 2.25 12.52
CA LEU A 130 -17.01 3.07 11.62
C LEU A 130 -17.44 2.91 10.16
N ILE A 131 -17.77 1.70 9.72
CA ILE A 131 -18.27 1.44 8.37
C ILE A 131 -19.66 2.04 8.17
N GLU A 132 -20.55 1.93 9.15
CA GLU A 132 -21.89 2.56 9.13
C GLU A 132 -21.77 4.08 8.99
N ARG A 133 -20.97 4.71 9.86
CA ARG A 133 -20.72 6.17 9.77
C ARG A 133 -20.06 6.58 8.47
N LEU A 134 -19.12 5.77 7.97
CA LEU A 134 -18.50 6.02 6.67
C LEU A 134 -19.52 5.94 5.55
N ALA A 135 -20.42 4.96 5.58
CA ALA A 135 -21.49 4.81 4.60
C ALA A 135 -22.47 5.99 4.63
N GLU A 136 -22.87 6.45 5.82
CA GLU A 136 -23.69 7.65 6.02
C GLU A 136 -23.01 8.92 5.48
N GLU A 137 -21.74 9.13 5.82
CA GLU A 137 -20.99 10.29 5.33
C GLU A 137 -20.73 10.21 3.83
N MET A 138 -20.56 9.01 3.27
CA MET A 138 -20.51 8.79 1.83
C MET A 138 -21.84 9.11 1.15
N ALA A 139 -22.97 8.86 1.82
CA ALA A 139 -24.27 9.28 1.34
C ALA A 139 -24.42 10.81 1.28
N ALA A 140 -23.66 11.55 2.10
CA ALA A 140 -23.72 13.00 2.19
C ALA A 140 -22.75 13.76 1.24
N ILE A 141 -21.93 13.07 0.45
CA ILE A 141 -20.97 13.69 -0.50
C ILE A 141 -21.40 13.49 -1.97
N PRO A 142 -20.92 14.32 -2.92
CA PRO A 142 -21.36 14.18 -4.31
C PRO A 142 -21.03 12.80 -4.90
N ALA A 143 -21.90 12.28 -5.76
CA ALA A 143 -21.84 10.91 -6.32
C ALA A 143 -20.43 10.49 -6.77
N LEU A 144 -19.79 11.29 -7.62
CA LEU A 144 -18.44 11.01 -8.13
C LEU A 144 -17.37 10.95 -7.02
N HIS A 145 -17.56 11.70 -5.93
CA HIS A 145 -16.65 11.71 -4.79
C HIS A 145 -16.78 10.44 -3.95
N ALA A 146 -18.02 10.02 -3.69
CA ALA A 146 -18.31 8.74 -3.03
C ALA A 146 -17.79 7.57 -3.87
N ALA A 147 -18.08 7.56 -5.17
CA ALA A 147 -17.63 6.52 -6.09
C ALA A 147 -16.11 6.41 -6.18
N ALA A 148 -15.42 7.56 -6.27
CA ALA A 148 -13.95 7.60 -6.34
C ALA A 148 -13.26 7.15 -5.04
N LEU A 149 -13.99 7.12 -3.92
CA LEU A 149 -13.54 6.48 -2.68
C LEU A 149 -13.88 4.99 -2.70
N LEU A 150 -15.16 4.65 -2.84
CA LEU A 150 -15.68 3.29 -2.73
C LEU A 150 -14.93 2.31 -3.63
N LEU A 151 -14.81 2.66 -4.92
CA LEU A 151 -14.25 1.79 -5.94
C LEU A 151 -12.72 1.69 -5.88
N GLN A 152 -12.06 2.37 -4.93
CA GLN A 152 -10.63 2.25 -4.69
C GLN A 152 -10.31 1.49 -3.40
N LEU A 153 -11.33 1.03 -2.67
CA LEU A 153 -11.17 0.20 -1.49
C LEU A 153 -11.06 -1.27 -1.88
N ASP A 154 -10.58 -2.08 -0.94
CA ASP A 154 -10.62 -3.53 -1.08
C ASP A 154 -12.07 -4.02 -1.14
N SER A 155 -12.28 -5.18 -1.78
CA SER A 155 -13.61 -5.68 -2.13
C SER A 155 -14.49 -5.93 -0.91
N ASP A 156 -13.91 -6.45 0.16
CA ASP A 156 -14.56 -6.71 1.45
C ASP A 156 -15.05 -5.41 2.11
N VAL A 157 -14.22 -4.38 2.16
CA VAL A 157 -14.57 -3.09 2.75
C VAL A 157 -15.64 -2.38 1.93
N SER A 158 -15.50 -2.38 0.60
CA SER A 158 -16.47 -1.75 -0.30
C SER A 158 -17.83 -2.46 -0.29
N GLU A 159 -17.87 -3.80 -0.20
CA GLU A 159 -19.12 -4.55 -0.03
C GLU A 159 -19.80 -4.25 1.32
N ARG A 160 -19.04 -4.18 2.43
CA ARG A 160 -19.60 -3.79 3.74
C ARG A 160 -20.19 -2.39 3.70
N ILE A 161 -19.48 -1.40 3.12
CA ILE A 161 -20.00 -0.02 2.99
C ILE A 161 -21.29 0.02 2.17
N LEU A 162 -21.39 -0.76 1.08
CA LEU A 162 -22.62 -0.83 0.29
C LEU A 162 -23.77 -1.47 1.05
N MET A 163 -23.48 -2.48 1.87
CA MET A 163 -24.49 -3.14 2.70
C MET A 163 -25.07 -2.18 3.73
N HIS A 164 -24.22 -1.44 4.45
CA HIS A 164 -24.65 -0.48 5.48
C HIS A 164 -25.23 0.81 4.89
N GLY A 165 -24.68 1.31 3.77
CA GLY A 165 -25.20 2.51 3.10
C GLY A 165 -26.54 2.29 2.38
N GLY A 166 -26.91 1.02 2.18
CA GLY A 166 -28.23 0.63 1.70
C GLY A 166 -28.58 1.17 0.31
N PRO A 167 -29.88 1.16 -0.05
CA PRO A 167 -30.33 1.54 -1.38
C PRO A 167 -30.13 3.02 -1.70
N GLU A 168 -30.04 3.88 -0.68
CA GLU A 168 -29.83 5.32 -0.84
C GLU A 168 -28.43 5.62 -1.38
N LEU A 169 -27.39 5.02 -0.79
CA LEU A 169 -26.03 5.15 -1.27
C LEU A 169 -25.89 4.59 -2.69
N VAL A 170 -26.50 3.43 -2.98
CA VAL A 170 -26.49 2.82 -4.31
C VAL A 170 -27.15 3.73 -5.35
N ALA A 171 -28.31 4.30 -5.03
CA ALA A 171 -29.02 5.22 -5.93
C ALA A 171 -28.21 6.49 -6.20
N GLN A 172 -27.58 7.05 -5.17
CA GLN A 172 -26.73 8.24 -5.28
C GLN A 172 -25.48 8.01 -6.13
N LEU A 173 -24.89 6.82 -6.06
CA LEU A 173 -23.72 6.46 -6.88
C LEU A 173 -24.06 6.41 -8.37
N GLY A 174 -25.34 6.37 -8.75
CA GLY A 174 -25.77 6.59 -10.14
C GLY A 174 -25.41 5.47 -11.12
N LEU A 175 -24.86 4.35 -10.62
CA LEU A 175 -24.66 3.12 -11.38
C LEU A 175 -25.75 2.10 -11.03
N PRO A 176 -26.12 1.20 -11.97
CA PRO A 176 -26.97 0.07 -11.63
C PRO A 176 -26.37 -0.75 -10.49
N ALA A 177 -27.17 -1.17 -9.52
CA ALA A 177 -26.72 -1.91 -8.33
C ALA A 177 -25.83 -3.12 -8.68
N VAL A 178 -26.22 -3.89 -9.72
CA VAL A 178 -25.45 -5.04 -10.20
C VAL A 178 -24.07 -4.63 -10.70
N ALA A 179 -23.97 -3.57 -11.50
CA ALA A 179 -22.70 -3.08 -12.03
C ALA A 179 -21.80 -2.52 -10.92
N LEU A 180 -22.39 -1.92 -9.89
CA LEU A 180 -21.67 -1.41 -8.72
C LEU A 180 -21.07 -2.55 -7.89
N VAL A 181 -21.85 -3.60 -7.62
CA VAL A 181 -21.38 -4.81 -6.91
C VAL A 181 -20.28 -5.52 -7.69
N GLU A 182 -20.45 -5.68 -9.02
CA GLU A 182 -19.40 -6.24 -9.86
C GLU A 182 -18.12 -5.39 -9.85
N ALA A 183 -18.25 -4.06 -9.86
CA ALA A 183 -17.11 -3.16 -9.77
C ALA A 183 -16.38 -3.27 -8.42
N CYS A 184 -17.10 -3.38 -7.31
CA CYS A 184 -16.51 -3.59 -5.97
C CYS A 184 -15.80 -4.96 -5.85
N ARG A 185 -16.37 -6.02 -6.42
CA ARG A 185 -15.78 -7.37 -6.41
C ARG A 185 -14.48 -7.50 -7.18
N ARG A 186 -14.27 -6.65 -8.18
CA ARG A 186 -13.01 -6.61 -8.95
C ARG A 186 -11.85 -6.06 -8.13
N GLY A 187 -12.13 -5.53 -6.93
CA GLY A 187 -11.15 -4.89 -6.07
C GLY A 187 -10.87 -3.44 -6.51
N PRO A 188 -9.78 -2.84 -6.01
CA PRO A 188 -9.48 -1.44 -6.27
C PRO A 188 -9.35 -1.16 -7.78
N LEU A 189 -10.27 -0.36 -8.31
CA LEU A 189 -10.25 0.09 -9.69
C LEU A 189 -9.28 1.25 -9.88
N SER A 190 -8.66 1.31 -11.06
CA SER A 190 -7.84 2.45 -11.44
C SER A 190 -8.68 3.69 -11.71
N ASP A 191 -8.06 4.88 -11.57
CA ASP A 191 -8.72 6.16 -11.84
C ASP A 191 -9.27 6.25 -13.27
N ALA A 192 -8.61 5.58 -14.22
CA ALA A 192 -9.04 5.51 -15.60
C ALA A 192 -10.31 4.65 -15.76
N GLU A 193 -10.40 3.53 -15.05
CA GLU A 193 -11.59 2.66 -15.07
C GLU A 193 -12.78 3.32 -14.39
N ILE A 194 -12.58 3.95 -13.24
CA ILE A 194 -13.62 4.75 -12.57
C ILE A 194 -14.05 5.91 -13.48
N GLY A 195 -13.09 6.56 -14.14
CA GLY A 195 -13.39 7.60 -15.12
C GLY A 195 -14.29 7.10 -16.24
N ALA A 196 -14.00 5.91 -16.78
CA ALA A 196 -14.83 5.29 -17.82
C ALA A 196 -16.25 4.98 -17.33
N LEU A 197 -16.40 4.43 -16.12
CA LEU A 197 -17.71 4.12 -15.52
C LEU A 197 -18.59 5.36 -15.36
N TYR A 198 -17.98 6.49 -14.98
CA TYR A 198 -18.68 7.74 -14.70
C TYR A 198 -18.60 8.77 -15.84
N GLN A 199 -18.17 8.33 -17.03
CA GLN A 199 -18.05 9.18 -18.23
C GLN A 199 -17.25 10.48 -17.97
N THR A 200 -16.15 10.34 -17.22
CA THR A 200 -15.29 11.44 -16.80
C THR A 200 -13.80 11.11 -16.98
N THR A 201 -12.92 12.07 -16.73
CA THR A 201 -11.48 11.86 -16.83
C THR A 201 -10.90 11.30 -15.53
N GLY A 202 -9.86 10.48 -15.61
CA GLY A 202 -9.13 10.02 -14.41
C GLY A 202 -8.63 11.17 -13.54
N ARG A 203 -8.29 12.33 -14.14
CA ARG A 203 -7.93 13.55 -13.39
C ARG A 203 -9.09 14.07 -12.52
N ALA A 204 -10.31 14.05 -13.04
CA ALA A 204 -11.50 14.42 -12.28
C ALA A 204 -11.76 13.43 -11.14
N VAL A 205 -11.51 12.13 -11.36
CA VAL A 205 -11.60 11.10 -10.30
C VAL A 205 -10.58 11.33 -9.19
N ILE A 206 -9.33 11.67 -9.54
CA ILE A 206 -8.29 12.02 -8.55
C ILE A 206 -8.73 13.22 -7.70
N ALA A 207 -9.19 14.28 -8.36
CA ALA A 207 -9.65 15.49 -7.67
C ALA A 207 -10.86 15.21 -6.77
N ALA A 208 -11.84 14.45 -7.27
CA ALA A 208 -13.01 14.02 -6.52
C ALA A 208 -12.61 13.23 -5.26
N ARG A 209 -11.67 12.29 -5.40
CA ARG A 209 -11.15 11.51 -4.27
C ARG A 209 -10.44 12.36 -3.22
N GLN A 210 -9.57 13.26 -3.65
CA GLN A 210 -8.86 14.16 -2.73
C GLN A 210 -9.84 15.06 -1.97
N ASN A 211 -10.88 15.55 -2.63
CA ASN A 211 -11.95 16.32 -2.00
C ASN A 211 -12.75 15.48 -1.00
N ALA A 212 -13.10 14.25 -1.39
CA ALA A 212 -13.83 13.31 -0.55
C ALA A 212 -13.04 13.00 0.74
N ARG A 213 -11.75 12.66 0.61
CA ARG A 213 -10.85 12.41 1.76
C ARG A 213 -10.72 13.62 2.67
N ARG A 214 -10.58 14.83 2.11
CA ARG A 214 -10.53 16.07 2.92
C ARG A 214 -11.82 16.30 3.69
N ARG A 215 -12.97 16.02 3.07
CA ARG A 215 -14.28 16.20 3.71
C ARG A 215 -14.51 15.18 4.82
N LEU A 216 -14.24 13.91 4.55
CA LEU A 216 -14.31 12.85 5.56
C LEU A 216 -13.35 13.13 6.72
N ARG A 217 -12.09 13.50 6.44
CA ARG A 217 -11.13 13.87 7.49
C ARG A 217 -11.68 14.96 8.41
N ARG A 218 -12.22 16.05 7.88
CA ARG A 218 -12.81 17.14 8.70
C ARG A 218 -13.99 16.66 9.54
N LYS A 219 -14.79 15.73 9.02
CA LYS A 219 -15.91 15.15 9.76
C LYS A 219 -15.41 14.28 10.90
N PHE A 220 -14.50 13.35 10.64
CA PHE A 220 -13.95 12.46 11.65
C PHE A 220 -13.06 13.16 12.70
N GLU A 221 -12.33 14.22 12.32
CA GLU A 221 -11.60 15.08 13.27
C GLU A 221 -12.53 15.86 14.20
N ALA A 222 -13.78 16.13 13.81
CA ALA A 222 -14.77 16.79 14.66
C ALA A 222 -15.43 15.87 15.69
N TYR A 223 -15.18 14.56 15.62
CA TYR A 223 -15.65 13.56 16.59
C TYR A 223 -14.58 13.20 17.65
N GLN A 224 -13.38 13.81 17.59
CA GLN A 224 -12.31 13.70 18.59
C GLN A 224 -12.33 14.91 19.54
#